data_AF-K2RY62-F1
#
_entry.id   AF-K2RY62-F1
#
_cell.length_a   1.000
_cell.length_b   1.000
_cell.length_c   1.000
_cell.angle_alpha   90.00
_cell.angle_beta   90.00
_cell.angle_gamma   90.00
#
_symmetry.space_group_name_H-M   'P 1'
#
loop_
_entity.id
_entity.type
_entity.pdbx_description
1 polymer ?
#
loop_
_entity_poly.entity_id
_entity_poly.type
_entity_poly.pdbx_seq_one_letter_code
_entity_poly.pdbx_strand_id
1 'polypeptide(L)'
;MRCHSFSPALAALVASSAKVAAGLNITNGDPDTLSLAVKQLSNGVMSIYSDNRDVDGAGIFPKPYYWWESGVAWDTLVNYWYLTGDTSNNAATQAALAQQAGEDDDYLPTNQTLHEMNDDQATWALAAMTAAERGFPVPADQTPWEEMARTVFDSLAARWDTSNCGGGLRWSIFSFNAGYEYKNAISQAMFFQLAARLARFTGNQTYIDWAARTYDWSRSSGLIGEHFAVYDGTSVSDNCTRLDHTQWSYTAASFAYGSAILANIVSSPNGRILPLEIIASIIPLPVSPPFSSLRQTTLTHILDSR
;
A
#
# COMPACT_ATOMS: atom_id res chain seq x y z
N MET A 1 75.61 22.02 -21.80
CA MET A 1 74.23 22.52 -21.82
C MET A 1 73.39 21.61 -20.94
N ARG A 2 72.56 22.20 -20.08
CA ARG A 2 71.85 21.57 -18.96
C ARG A 2 70.76 20.61 -19.46
N CYS A 3 70.70 19.40 -18.89
CA CYS A 3 69.49 18.58 -18.89
C CYS A 3 69.01 18.48 -17.45
N HIS A 4 67.80 18.97 -17.20
CA HIS A 4 67.17 18.97 -15.88
C HIS A 4 66.68 17.57 -15.51
N SER A 5 67.07 17.12 -14.31
CA SER A 5 66.48 16.00 -13.59
C SER A 5 65.03 16.33 -13.24
N PHE A 6 64.07 15.64 -13.84
CA PHE A 6 62.69 15.65 -13.38
C PHE A 6 62.52 14.64 -12.24
N SER A 7 62.02 15.14 -11.11
CA SER A 7 61.72 14.38 -9.89
C SER A 7 60.44 13.54 -10.09
N PRO A 8 60.40 12.25 -9.73
CA PRO A 8 59.18 11.44 -9.81
C PRO A 8 58.43 11.55 -8.48
N ALA A 9 57.65 12.60 -8.30
CA ALA A 9 56.80 12.74 -7.12
C ALA A 9 55.53 13.50 -7.48
N LEU A 10 54.59 12.83 -8.14
CA LEU A 10 53.14 13.09 -8.00
C LEU A 10 52.35 11.97 -8.71
N ALA A 11 52.25 10.81 -8.07
CA ALA A 11 51.22 9.82 -8.37
C ALA A 11 50.48 9.52 -7.06
N ALA A 12 49.83 10.55 -6.50
CA ALA A 12 49.02 10.42 -5.31
C ALA A 12 47.55 10.44 -5.70
N LEU A 13 46.93 9.26 -5.55
CA LEU A 13 45.53 8.98 -5.25
C LEU A 13 44.48 9.90 -5.89
N VAL A 14 43.92 9.44 -7.00
CA VAL A 14 42.48 9.61 -7.26
C VAL A 14 41.84 8.22 -7.07
N ALA A 15 41.74 7.80 -5.81
CA ALA A 15 40.81 6.74 -5.40
C ALA A 15 39.52 7.42 -4.91
N SER A 16 38.87 8.16 -5.80
CA SER A 16 37.56 8.74 -5.55
C SER A 16 36.52 7.62 -5.55
N SER A 17 36.20 7.14 -4.34
CA SER A 17 34.89 6.61 -3.91
C SER A 17 34.01 6.01 -5.02
N ALA A 18 34.42 4.88 -5.58
CA ALA A 18 33.44 3.94 -6.08
C ALA A 18 32.67 3.44 -4.85
N LYS A 19 31.43 3.91 -4.64
CA LYS A 19 30.49 3.16 -3.80
C LYS A 19 30.40 1.79 -4.45
N VAL A 20 31.08 0.78 -3.89
CA VAL A 20 30.90 -0.59 -4.32
C VAL A 20 29.46 -0.92 -3.96
N ALA A 21 28.56 -0.82 -4.93
CA ALA A 21 27.23 -1.38 -4.81
C ALA A 21 27.45 -2.89 -4.71
N ALA A 22 27.50 -3.41 -3.48
CA ALA A 22 27.46 -4.84 -3.27
C ALA A 22 26.10 -5.29 -3.80
N GLY A 23 26.11 -6.02 -4.93
CA GLY A 23 24.90 -6.64 -5.44
C GLY A 23 24.32 -7.62 -4.42
N LEU A 24 23.00 -7.82 -4.45
CA LEU A 24 22.37 -8.85 -3.63
C LEU A 24 22.90 -10.22 -4.07
N ASN A 25 23.50 -10.95 -3.14
CA ASN A 25 23.95 -12.32 -3.39
C ASN A 25 22.89 -13.29 -2.88
N ILE A 26 22.05 -13.79 -3.78
CA ILE A 26 20.98 -14.75 -3.48
C ILE A 26 21.32 -16.08 -4.15
N THR A 27 21.54 -17.12 -3.36
CA THR A 27 21.77 -18.48 -3.87
C THR A 27 20.46 -19.27 -3.80
N ASN A 28 20.07 -19.92 -4.91
CA ASN A 28 18.83 -20.68 -4.97
C ASN A 28 18.82 -21.81 -3.93
N GLY A 29 17.77 -21.82 -3.10
CA GLY A 29 17.57 -22.84 -2.06
C GLY A 29 18.40 -22.63 -0.80
N ASP A 30 19.14 -21.53 -0.68
CA ASP A 30 19.95 -21.21 0.50
C ASP A 30 19.23 -20.15 1.38
N PRO A 31 18.65 -20.55 2.52
CA PRO A 31 17.92 -19.65 3.40
C PRO A 31 18.80 -18.57 4.04
N ASP A 32 20.09 -18.83 4.23
CA ASP A 32 21.01 -17.87 4.86
C ASP A 32 21.33 -16.72 3.91
N THR A 33 21.58 -17.04 2.63
CA THR A 33 21.82 -16.00 1.61
C THR A 33 20.55 -15.17 1.35
N LEU A 34 19.37 -15.81 1.37
CA LEU A 34 18.10 -15.09 1.27
C LEU A 34 17.87 -14.18 2.48
N SER A 35 18.08 -14.67 3.71
CA SER A 35 17.94 -13.86 4.93
C SER A 35 18.89 -12.65 4.91
N LEU A 36 20.15 -12.84 4.51
CA LEU A 36 21.11 -11.75 4.36
C LEU A 36 20.66 -10.72 3.32
N ALA A 37 20.18 -11.16 2.16
CA ALA A 37 19.69 -10.27 1.12
C ALA A 37 18.46 -9.47 1.57
N VAL A 38 17.51 -10.11 2.25
CA VAL A 38 16.31 -9.44 2.79
C VAL A 38 16.71 -8.42 3.88
N LYS A 39 17.68 -8.74 4.73
CA LYS A 39 18.23 -7.80 5.72
C LYS A 39 18.94 -6.60 5.06
N GLN A 40 19.73 -6.84 4.02
CA GLN A 40 20.38 -5.78 3.25
C GLN A 40 19.35 -4.83 2.61
N LEU A 41 18.26 -5.37 2.06
CA LEU A 41 17.16 -4.58 1.52
C LEU A 41 16.47 -3.73 2.60
N SER A 42 16.18 -4.34 3.76
CA SER A 42 15.58 -3.63 4.89
C SER A 42 16.46 -2.46 5.37
N ASN A 43 17.77 -2.69 5.48
CA ASN A 43 18.74 -1.63 5.81
C ASN A 43 18.79 -0.54 4.72
N GLY A 44 18.67 -0.92 3.45
CA GLY A 44 18.60 0.02 2.32
C GLY A 44 17.40 0.95 2.43
N VAL A 45 16.20 0.40 2.71
CA VAL A 45 14.98 1.19 2.95
C VAL A 45 15.19 2.14 4.13
N MET A 46 15.72 1.64 5.26
CA MET A 46 15.97 2.48 6.43
C MET A 46 17.01 3.57 6.20
N SER A 47 18.00 3.34 5.33
CA SER A 47 19.00 4.37 5.00
C SER A 47 18.39 5.56 4.25
N ILE A 48 17.40 5.31 3.38
CA ILE A 48 16.66 6.38 2.69
C ILE A 48 15.89 7.24 3.71
N TYR A 49 15.29 6.60 4.72
CA TYR A 49 14.54 7.30 5.76
C TYR A 49 15.45 8.09 6.73
N SER A 50 16.54 7.47 7.21
CA SER A 50 17.39 8.07 8.24
C SER A 50 18.09 9.35 7.80
N ASP A 51 18.39 9.47 6.51
CA ASP A 51 19.14 10.59 5.95
C ASP A 51 18.33 11.90 5.93
N ASN A 52 17.02 11.87 6.20
CA ASN A 52 16.17 13.04 6.06
C ASN A 52 14.97 13.15 7.03
N ARG A 53 15.06 12.48 8.19
CA ARG A 53 13.97 12.36 9.17
C ARG A 53 13.41 13.71 9.68
N ASP A 54 14.21 14.77 9.66
CA ASP A 54 13.85 16.07 10.24
C ASP A 54 13.22 17.06 9.23
N VAL A 55 13.19 16.73 7.94
CA VAL A 55 12.77 17.68 6.88
C VAL A 55 11.29 17.58 6.54
N ASP A 56 10.79 16.38 6.27
CA ASP A 56 9.40 16.16 5.83
C ASP A 56 8.47 15.72 6.99
N GLY A 57 9.04 15.45 8.17
CA GLY A 57 8.35 14.99 9.36
C GLY A 57 8.59 13.52 9.66
N ALA A 58 8.50 13.15 10.94
CA ALA A 58 8.80 11.79 11.37
C ALA A 58 7.81 10.76 10.80
N GLY A 59 8.32 9.64 10.30
CA GLY A 59 7.51 8.62 9.63
C GLY A 59 7.25 8.88 8.14
N ILE A 60 7.77 9.98 7.59
CA ILE A 60 7.64 10.33 6.17
C ILE A 60 8.99 10.11 5.47
N PHE A 61 8.96 9.37 4.37
CA PHE A 61 10.10 9.22 3.48
C PHE A 61 10.29 10.51 2.67
N PRO A 62 11.54 10.92 2.43
CA PRO A 62 11.79 12.21 1.83
C PRO A 62 11.38 12.30 0.36
N LYS A 63 11.27 13.52 -0.16
CA LYS A 63 11.12 13.71 -1.62
C LYS A 63 12.14 12.88 -2.42
N PRO A 64 11.73 12.24 -3.54
CA PRO A 64 10.48 12.45 -4.27
C PRO A 64 9.29 11.59 -3.82
N TYR A 65 9.39 10.89 -2.69
CA TYR A 65 8.31 9.99 -2.25
C TYR A 65 7.09 10.76 -1.75
N TYR A 66 5.90 10.28 -2.09
CA TYR A 66 4.64 10.81 -1.55
C TYR A 66 4.34 10.21 -0.17
N TRP A 67 3.44 10.85 0.57
CA TRP A 67 3.11 10.45 1.92
C TRP A 67 2.64 8.99 2.04
N TRP A 68 1.75 8.54 1.16
CA TRP A 68 1.26 7.16 1.15
C TRP A 68 2.36 6.11 0.90
N GLU A 69 3.41 6.44 0.14
CA GLU A 69 4.54 5.52 -0.10
C GLU A 69 5.32 5.23 1.19
N SER A 70 5.28 6.16 2.14
CA SER A 70 5.81 5.93 3.48
C SER A 70 5.01 4.85 4.21
N GLY A 71 3.67 4.89 4.12
CA GLY A 71 2.78 3.85 4.65
C GLY A 71 3.10 2.46 4.08
N VAL A 72 3.37 2.37 2.77
CA VAL A 72 3.81 1.11 2.13
C VAL A 72 5.15 0.63 2.67
N ALA A 73 6.11 1.53 2.88
CA ALA A 73 7.41 1.18 3.44
C ALA A 73 7.30 0.64 4.87
N TRP A 74 6.46 1.26 5.71
CA TRP A 74 6.23 0.80 7.09
C TRP A 74 5.45 -0.52 7.14
N ASP A 75 4.43 -0.72 6.30
CA ASP A 75 3.76 -2.02 6.13
C ASP A 75 4.77 -3.12 5.75
N THR A 76 5.69 -2.80 4.83
CA THR A 76 6.75 -3.71 4.41
C THR A 76 7.68 -4.07 5.58
N LEU A 77 8.00 -3.11 6.46
CA LEU A 77 8.87 -3.35 7.62
C LEU A 77 8.18 -4.14 8.74
N VAL A 78 6.86 -4.00 8.91
CA VAL A 78 6.06 -4.91 9.76
C VAL A 78 6.14 -6.35 9.22
N ASN A 79 5.95 -6.52 7.91
CA ASN A 79 6.06 -7.84 7.27
C ASN A 79 7.48 -8.42 7.39
N TYR A 80 8.51 -7.60 7.21
CA TYR A 80 9.92 -7.98 7.42
C TYR A 80 10.14 -8.54 8.82
N TRP A 81 9.72 -7.81 9.86
CA TRP A 81 9.83 -8.26 11.24
C TRP A 81 9.15 -9.61 11.45
N TYR A 82 7.90 -9.75 11.00
CA TYR A 82 7.16 -10.99 11.19
C TYR A 82 7.80 -12.19 10.49
N LEU A 83 8.31 -11.98 9.26
CA LEU A 83 8.86 -13.06 8.44
C LEU A 83 10.27 -13.47 8.88
N THR A 84 11.04 -12.57 9.49
CA THR A 84 12.46 -12.81 9.82
C THR A 84 12.74 -12.91 11.32
N GLY A 85 11.84 -12.41 12.17
CA GLY A 85 12.06 -12.21 13.59
C GLY A 85 13.03 -11.07 13.93
N ASP A 86 13.56 -10.35 12.94
CA ASP A 86 14.50 -9.24 13.17
C ASP A 86 13.77 -8.00 13.68
N THR A 87 14.08 -7.60 14.91
CA THR A 87 13.43 -6.46 15.60
C THR A 87 14.16 -5.13 15.39
N SER A 88 15.21 -5.08 14.57
CA SER A 88 16.09 -3.91 14.42
C SER A 88 15.34 -2.63 14.06
N ASN A 89 14.24 -2.76 13.30
CA ASN A 89 13.47 -1.63 12.77
C ASN A 89 12.15 -1.39 13.51
N ASN A 90 11.85 -2.17 14.56
CA ASN A 90 10.55 -2.14 15.21
C ASN A 90 10.26 -0.77 15.83
N ALA A 91 11.23 -0.21 16.57
CA ALA A 91 11.05 1.08 17.23
C ALA A 91 10.77 2.21 16.22
N ALA A 92 11.47 2.23 15.09
CA ALA A 92 11.25 3.21 14.03
C ALA A 92 9.87 3.03 13.38
N THR A 93 9.49 1.78 13.10
CA THR A 93 8.21 1.42 12.47
C THR A 93 7.02 1.77 13.38
N GLN A 94 7.10 1.43 14.66
CA GLN A 94 6.10 1.80 15.67
C GLN A 94 5.93 3.31 15.76
N ALA A 95 7.04 4.04 15.88
CA ALA A 95 7.01 5.48 15.97
C ALA A 95 6.42 6.11 14.71
N ALA A 96 6.74 5.60 13.52
CA ALA A 96 6.20 6.12 12.26
C ALA A 96 4.69 5.91 12.13
N LEU A 97 4.20 4.69 12.36
CA LEU A 97 2.77 4.37 12.29
C LEU A 97 1.95 5.17 13.32
N ALA A 98 2.50 5.38 14.52
CA ALA A 98 1.86 6.18 15.57
C ALA A 98 1.84 7.68 15.22
N GLN A 99 2.96 8.25 14.78
CA GLN A 99 3.05 9.69 14.52
C GLN A 99 2.21 10.16 13.33
N GLN A 100 1.94 9.27 12.37
CA GLN A 100 1.14 9.58 11.19
C GLN A 100 -0.37 9.32 11.39
N ALA A 101 -0.79 8.82 12.55
CA ALA A 101 -2.19 8.52 12.84
C ALA A 101 -3.10 9.77 12.87
N GLY A 102 -2.54 10.96 13.10
CA GLY A 102 -3.31 12.21 13.22
C GLY A 102 -3.95 12.38 14.61
N GLU A 103 -4.71 13.46 14.79
CA GLU A 103 -5.35 13.78 16.09
C GLU A 103 -6.53 12.86 16.42
N ASP A 104 -7.19 12.34 15.38
CA ASP A 104 -8.38 11.49 15.48
C ASP A 104 -8.07 9.98 15.28
N ASP A 105 -6.78 9.60 15.23
CA ASP A 105 -6.32 8.23 14.96
C ASP A 105 -6.87 7.62 13.66
N ASP A 106 -7.15 8.46 12.66
CA ASP A 106 -7.78 8.09 11.40
C ASP A 106 -6.82 8.15 10.21
N TYR A 107 -5.52 8.36 10.44
CA TYR A 107 -4.53 8.60 9.38
C TYR A 107 -4.92 9.74 8.45
N LEU A 108 -5.49 10.83 8.98
CA LEU A 108 -5.73 12.07 8.24
C LEU A 108 -5.05 13.27 8.93
N PRO A 109 -3.72 13.25 9.11
CA PRO A 109 -3.04 14.29 9.87
C PRO A 109 -3.15 15.66 9.18
N THR A 110 -3.35 16.72 9.97
CA THR A 110 -3.61 18.10 9.51
C THR A 110 -2.58 18.62 8.50
N ASN A 111 -1.32 18.19 8.61
CA ASN A 111 -0.23 18.62 7.73
C ASN A 111 -0.26 17.97 6.34
N GLN A 112 -1.07 16.93 6.11
CA GLN A 112 -1.19 16.26 4.81
C GLN A 112 -2.54 16.56 4.12
N THR A 113 -3.53 17.05 4.87
CA THR A 113 -4.94 17.27 4.47
C THR A 113 -5.16 18.01 3.15
N LEU A 114 -4.24 18.90 2.74
CA LEU A 114 -4.37 19.68 1.51
C LEU A 114 -4.43 18.85 0.23
N HIS A 115 -3.85 17.64 0.22
CA HIS A 115 -3.76 16.80 -0.98
C HIS A 115 -4.28 15.38 -0.74
N GLU A 116 -5.10 15.17 0.29
CA GLU A 116 -5.48 13.84 0.71
C GLU A 116 -6.44 13.11 -0.23
N MET A 117 -6.17 11.82 -0.36
CA MET A 117 -6.89 10.89 -1.21
C MET A 117 -7.33 9.68 -0.39
N ASN A 118 -8.43 9.05 -0.79
CA ASN A 118 -8.97 7.89 -0.06
C ASN A 118 -8.02 6.69 -0.12
N ASP A 119 -7.28 6.51 -1.22
CA ASP A 119 -6.24 5.48 -1.35
C ASP A 119 -5.01 5.76 -0.48
N ASP A 120 -4.61 7.03 -0.34
CA ASP A 120 -3.51 7.43 0.53
C ASP A 120 -3.83 7.09 2.00
N GLN A 121 -5.00 7.52 2.50
CA GLN A 121 -5.46 7.18 3.86
C GLN A 121 -5.65 5.66 4.05
N ALA A 122 -6.24 4.97 3.07
CA ALA A 122 -6.45 3.52 3.13
C ALA A 122 -5.14 2.73 3.16
N THR A 123 -4.07 3.24 2.53
CA THR A 123 -2.73 2.62 2.57
C THR A 123 -2.21 2.52 4.01
N TRP A 124 -2.32 3.60 4.79
CA TRP A 124 -1.91 3.60 6.19
C TRP A 124 -2.78 2.71 7.07
N ALA A 125 -4.10 2.72 6.84
CA ALA A 125 -5.00 1.80 7.53
C ALA A 125 -4.68 0.33 7.23
N LEU A 126 -4.28 0.02 6.00
CA LEU A 126 -3.82 -1.33 5.63
C LEU A 126 -2.50 -1.70 6.32
N ALA A 127 -1.58 -0.74 6.53
CA ALA A 127 -0.36 -0.95 7.31
C ALA A 127 -0.68 -1.24 8.79
N ALA A 128 -1.58 -0.46 9.40
CA ALA A 128 -2.05 -0.70 10.76
C ALA A 128 -2.79 -2.05 10.87
N MET A 129 -3.64 -2.39 9.90
CA MET A 129 -4.30 -3.69 9.83
C MET A 129 -3.29 -4.85 9.72
N THR A 130 -2.18 -4.66 8.99
CA THR A 130 -1.08 -5.65 8.94
C THR A 130 -0.42 -5.77 10.30
N ALA A 131 -0.12 -4.65 10.96
CA ALA A 131 0.46 -4.64 12.30
C ALA A 131 -0.43 -5.41 13.31
N ALA A 132 -1.74 -5.18 13.27
CA ALA A 132 -2.72 -5.93 14.07
C ALA A 132 -2.71 -7.44 13.76
N GLU A 133 -2.85 -7.84 12.50
CA GLU A 133 -2.88 -9.25 12.09
C GLU A 133 -1.61 -10.02 12.45
N ARG A 134 -0.46 -9.32 12.46
CA ARG A 134 0.86 -9.90 12.73
C ARG A 134 1.24 -9.85 14.21
N GLY A 135 0.41 -9.25 15.07
CA GLY A 135 0.71 -9.06 16.49
C GLY A 135 1.88 -8.12 16.73
N PHE A 136 2.08 -7.11 15.87
CA PHE A 136 3.14 -6.12 16.01
C PHE A 136 2.91 -5.29 17.28
N PRO A 137 3.91 -5.09 18.16
CA PRO A 137 3.65 -4.45 19.45
C PRO A 137 3.19 -3.01 19.29
N VAL A 138 2.17 -2.61 20.06
CA VAL A 138 1.67 -1.24 20.14
C VAL A 138 2.42 -0.51 21.27
N PRO A 139 2.88 0.75 21.09
CA PRO A 139 3.39 1.56 22.19
C PRO A 139 2.33 1.79 23.28
N ALA A 140 2.72 1.86 24.55
CA ALA A 140 1.78 1.83 25.69
C ALA A 140 0.73 2.96 25.71
N ASP A 141 1.04 4.12 25.14
CA ASP A 141 0.18 5.31 25.10
C ASP A 141 -0.36 5.59 23.68
N GLN A 142 -0.57 4.55 22.88
CA GLN A 142 -1.07 4.65 21.51
C GLN A 142 -2.29 3.78 21.29
N THR A 143 -3.16 4.25 20.39
CA THR A 143 -4.34 3.51 19.96
C THR A 143 -3.93 2.18 19.33
N PRO A 144 -4.61 1.05 19.65
CA PRO A 144 -4.32 -0.24 19.03
C PRO A 144 -4.39 -0.18 17.51
N TRP A 145 -3.52 -0.92 16.82
CA TRP A 145 -3.42 -0.85 15.36
C TRP A 145 -4.73 -1.22 14.65
N GLU A 146 -5.47 -2.18 15.19
CA GLU A 146 -6.78 -2.56 14.66
C GLU A 146 -7.82 -1.47 14.88
N GLU A 147 -7.71 -0.68 15.96
CA GLU A 147 -8.64 0.41 16.23
C GLU A 147 -8.41 1.56 15.25
N MET A 148 -7.15 1.94 14.98
CA MET A 148 -6.82 2.90 13.93
C MET A 148 -7.35 2.44 12.55
N ALA A 149 -7.17 1.16 12.20
CA ALA A 149 -7.70 0.60 10.95
C ALA A 149 -9.24 0.67 10.88
N ARG A 150 -9.93 0.48 12.00
CA ARG A 150 -11.40 0.60 12.09
C ARG A 150 -11.85 2.05 11.96
N THR A 151 -11.16 3.00 12.58
CA THR A 151 -11.45 4.44 12.45
C THR A 151 -11.38 4.88 11.00
N VAL A 152 -10.33 4.46 10.26
CA VAL A 152 -10.23 4.74 8.83
C VAL A 152 -11.35 4.07 8.03
N PHE A 153 -11.66 2.81 8.33
CA PHE A 153 -12.78 2.13 7.67
C PHE A 153 -14.09 2.92 7.83
N ASP A 154 -14.40 3.38 9.04
CA ASP A 154 -15.62 4.14 9.32
C ASP A 154 -15.62 5.48 8.58
N SER A 155 -14.46 6.15 8.50
CA SER A 155 -14.31 7.42 7.75
C SER A 155 -14.48 7.22 6.23
N LEU A 156 -13.93 6.15 5.65
CA LEU A 156 -14.12 5.78 4.25
C LEU A 156 -15.59 5.42 3.98
N ALA A 157 -16.21 4.60 4.83
CA ALA A 157 -17.60 4.21 4.71
C ALA A 157 -18.54 5.43 4.74
N ALA A 158 -18.26 6.41 5.60
CA ALA A 158 -19.02 7.66 5.68
C ALA A 158 -18.90 8.53 4.42
N ARG A 159 -17.82 8.40 3.65
CA ARG A 159 -17.59 9.14 2.39
C ARG A 159 -18.13 8.45 1.15
N TRP A 160 -18.77 7.29 1.29
CA TRP A 160 -19.38 6.59 0.16
C TRP A 160 -20.43 7.47 -0.53
N ASP A 161 -20.14 7.91 -1.76
CA ASP A 161 -20.98 8.86 -2.49
C ASP A 161 -22.17 8.15 -3.14
N THR A 162 -23.31 8.16 -2.44
CA THR A 162 -24.58 7.60 -2.92
C THR A 162 -25.31 8.48 -3.93
N SER A 163 -24.89 9.74 -4.10
CA SER A 163 -25.57 10.72 -4.95
C SER A 163 -25.16 10.62 -6.41
N ASN A 164 -23.95 10.10 -6.69
CA ASN A 164 -23.41 9.99 -8.04
C ASN A 164 -23.02 8.55 -8.35
N CYS A 165 -23.33 8.10 -9.57
CA CYS A 165 -22.90 6.80 -10.09
C CYS A 165 -23.34 5.59 -9.24
N GLY A 166 -24.45 5.72 -8.49
CA GLY A 166 -25.01 4.65 -7.67
C GLY A 166 -24.14 4.22 -6.47
N GLY A 167 -23.12 5.01 -6.09
CA GLY A 167 -22.15 4.64 -5.06
C GLY A 167 -20.72 4.94 -5.48
N GLY A 168 -19.76 4.42 -4.72
CA GLY A 168 -18.33 4.53 -4.96
C GLY A 168 -17.69 5.68 -4.19
N LEU A 169 -16.47 5.46 -3.71
CA LEU A 169 -15.62 6.53 -3.19
C LEU A 169 -15.11 7.37 -4.36
N ARG A 170 -14.96 8.66 -4.10
CA ARG A 170 -14.16 9.54 -4.95
C ARG A 170 -12.69 9.28 -4.66
N TRP A 171 -11.82 9.64 -5.59
CA TRP A 171 -10.38 9.51 -5.37
C TRP A 171 -9.94 10.48 -4.29
N SER A 172 -10.21 11.78 -4.45
CA SER A 172 -9.90 12.75 -3.38
C SER A 172 -10.95 12.79 -2.27
N ILE A 173 -10.49 13.08 -1.05
CA ILE A 173 -11.34 13.28 0.13
C ILE A 173 -12.09 14.61 0.05
N PHE A 174 -11.43 15.67 -0.41
CA PHE A 174 -11.95 17.03 -0.35
C PHE A 174 -12.37 17.57 -1.71
N SER A 175 -13.49 18.30 -1.73
CA SER A 175 -14.12 18.78 -2.97
C SER A 175 -13.32 19.82 -3.76
N PHE A 176 -12.33 20.45 -3.13
CA PHE A 176 -11.47 21.44 -3.77
C PHE A 176 -10.25 20.83 -4.48
N ASN A 177 -10.04 19.51 -4.38
CA ASN A 177 -8.93 18.83 -5.01
C ASN A 177 -9.28 18.34 -6.42
N ALA A 178 -8.30 18.37 -7.34
CA ALA A 178 -8.49 17.98 -8.74
C ALA A 178 -9.01 16.54 -8.93
N GLY A 179 -8.72 15.64 -7.99
CA GLY A 179 -9.18 14.24 -8.02
C GLY A 179 -10.61 14.02 -7.51
N TYR A 180 -11.33 15.05 -7.06
CA TYR A 180 -12.64 14.86 -6.42
C TYR A 180 -13.72 14.36 -7.39
N GLU A 181 -13.68 14.79 -8.66
CA GLU A 181 -14.64 14.33 -9.66
C GLU A 181 -14.33 12.95 -10.25
N TYR A 182 -13.21 12.34 -9.84
CA TYR A 182 -12.77 11.03 -10.29
C TYR A 182 -13.11 9.97 -9.24
N LYS A 183 -13.60 8.80 -9.69
CA LYS A 183 -13.78 7.59 -8.87
C LYS A 183 -12.83 6.54 -9.43
N ASN A 184 -11.70 6.34 -8.76
CA ASN A 184 -10.70 5.39 -9.20
C ASN A 184 -10.93 4.00 -8.57
N ALA A 185 -10.39 2.97 -9.19
CA ALA A 185 -10.50 1.60 -8.72
C ALA A 185 -9.62 1.32 -7.50
N ILE A 186 -8.53 2.06 -7.29
CA ILE A 186 -7.62 1.79 -6.16
C ILE A 186 -8.23 2.20 -4.82
N SER A 187 -8.93 3.34 -4.72
CA SER A 187 -9.66 3.70 -3.49
C SER A 187 -10.72 2.65 -3.16
N GLN A 188 -11.39 2.08 -4.17
CA GLN A 188 -12.32 0.97 -3.99
C GLN A 188 -11.61 -0.31 -3.53
N ALA A 189 -10.51 -0.68 -4.19
CA ALA A 189 -9.81 -1.93 -3.94
C ALA A 189 -9.21 -1.97 -2.54
N MET A 190 -8.63 -0.86 -2.08
CA MET A 190 -8.08 -0.76 -0.72
C MET A 190 -9.17 -0.75 0.34
N PHE A 191 -10.29 -0.04 0.11
CA PHE A 191 -11.44 -0.08 1.04
C PHE A 191 -12.06 -1.48 1.11
N PHE A 192 -12.23 -2.15 -0.03
CA PHE A 192 -12.68 -3.53 -0.12
C PHE A 192 -11.76 -4.49 0.65
N GLN A 193 -10.44 -4.38 0.43
CA GLN A 193 -9.46 -5.22 1.13
C GLN A 193 -9.47 -4.95 2.64
N LEU A 194 -9.53 -3.68 3.06
CA LEU A 194 -9.61 -3.31 4.48
C LEU A 194 -10.86 -3.89 5.13
N ALA A 195 -12.02 -3.77 4.47
CA ALA A 195 -13.28 -4.37 4.91
C ALA A 195 -13.17 -5.90 5.05
N ALA A 196 -12.63 -6.60 4.04
CA ALA A 196 -12.45 -8.04 4.09
C ALA A 196 -11.52 -8.49 5.25
N ARG A 197 -10.43 -7.76 5.47
CA ARG A 197 -9.48 -8.01 6.57
C ARG A 197 -10.12 -7.80 7.94
N LEU A 198 -10.82 -6.69 8.14
CA LEU A 198 -11.55 -6.40 9.37
C LEU A 198 -12.66 -7.42 9.63
N ALA A 199 -13.36 -7.88 8.58
CA ALA A 199 -14.34 -8.96 8.69
C ALA A 199 -13.70 -10.24 9.22
N ARG A 200 -12.56 -10.64 8.68
CA ARG A 200 -11.83 -11.83 9.14
C ARG A 200 -11.30 -11.67 10.56
N PHE A 201 -10.78 -10.49 10.89
CA PHE A 201 -10.16 -10.21 12.19
C PHE A 201 -11.20 -10.16 13.32
N THR A 202 -12.38 -9.59 13.06
CA THR A 202 -13.39 -9.32 14.09
C THR A 202 -14.58 -10.28 14.07
N GLY A 203 -14.83 -10.95 12.95
CA GLY A 203 -16.06 -11.72 12.72
C GLY A 203 -17.32 -10.86 12.54
N ASN A 204 -17.19 -9.54 12.40
CA ASN A 204 -18.32 -8.62 12.29
C ASN A 204 -18.88 -8.57 10.86
N GLN A 205 -20.19 -8.83 10.73
CA GLN A 205 -20.91 -8.88 9.46
C GLN A 205 -20.90 -7.54 8.71
N THR A 206 -20.89 -6.40 9.41
CA THR A 206 -20.89 -5.08 8.77
C THR A 206 -19.74 -4.92 7.78
N TYR A 207 -18.56 -5.43 8.12
CA TYR A 207 -17.40 -5.38 7.24
C TYR A 207 -17.58 -6.26 5.98
N ILE A 208 -18.25 -7.40 6.10
CA ILE A 208 -18.60 -8.25 4.96
C ILE A 208 -19.57 -7.52 4.03
N ASP A 209 -20.59 -6.87 4.61
CA ASP A 209 -21.62 -6.16 3.84
C ASP A 209 -21.00 -4.98 3.06
N TRP A 210 -20.04 -4.27 3.66
CA TRP A 210 -19.28 -3.23 2.98
C TRP A 210 -18.33 -3.78 1.91
N ALA A 211 -17.64 -4.89 2.19
CA ALA A 211 -16.80 -5.53 1.18
C ALA A 211 -17.63 -5.95 -0.05
N ALA A 212 -18.79 -6.59 0.17
CA ALA A 212 -19.71 -6.96 -0.90
C ALA A 212 -20.19 -5.73 -1.69
N ARG A 213 -20.68 -4.70 -0.99
CA ARG A 213 -21.12 -3.43 -1.60
C ARG A 213 -20.04 -2.82 -2.49
N THR A 214 -18.80 -2.74 -1.99
CA THR A 214 -17.70 -2.13 -2.73
C THR A 214 -17.34 -2.95 -3.96
N TYR A 215 -17.25 -4.27 -3.84
CA TYR A 215 -16.96 -5.16 -4.96
C TYR A 215 -18.07 -5.12 -6.03
N ASP A 216 -19.33 -5.21 -5.63
CA ASP A 216 -20.48 -5.17 -6.52
C ASP A 216 -20.61 -3.83 -7.25
N TRP A 217 -20.31 -2.73 -6.55
CA TRP A 217 -20.22 -1.42 -7.19
C TRP A 217 -19.08 -1.37 -8.22
N SER A 218 -17.89 -1.87 -7.89
CA SER A 218 -16.76 -1.94 -8.82
C SER A 218 -17.04 -2.83 -10.05
N ARG A 219 -17.83 -3.90 -9.91
CA ARG A 219 -18.32 -4.70 -11.05
C ARG A 219 -19.36 -3.97 -11.87
N SER A 220 -20.39 -3.41 -11.23
CA SER A 220 -21.52 -2.78 -11.92
C SER A 220 -21.16 -1.46 -12.62
N SER A 221 -20.19 -0.71 -12.10
CA SER A 221 -19.60 0.47 -12.75
C SER A 221 -18.68 0.12 -13.92
N GLY A 222 -18.33 -1.16 -14.09
CA GLY A 222 -17.43 -1.65 -15.13
C GLY A 222 -15.94 -1.53 -14.80
N LEU A 223 -15.56 -0.99 -13.63
CA LEU A 223 -14.16 -0.91 -13.21
C LEU A 223 -13.49 -2.29 -13.10
N ILE A 224 -14.23 -3.29 -12.64
CA ILE A 224 -13.86 -4.69 -12.79
C ILE A 224 -14.63 -5.23 -14.00
N GLY A 225 -13.99 -5.21 -15.17
CA GLY A 225 -14.56 -5.59 -16.45
C GLY A 225 -14.72 -7.10 -16.66
N GLU A 226 -15.13 -7.49 -17.86
CA GLU A 226 -15.17 -8.89 -18.25
C GLU A 226 -13.80 -9.55 -18.10
N HIS A 227 -13.79 -10.86 -17.76
CA HIS A 227 -12.55 -11.61 -17.47
C HIS A 227 -11.68 -11.04 -16.34
N PHE A 228 -12.25 -10.22 -15.45
CA PHE A 228 -11.58 -9.66 -14.26
C PHE A 228 -10.43 -8.68 -14.58
N ALA A 229 -10.44 -8.06 -15.76
CA ALA A 229 -9.62 -6.87 -15.99
C ALA A 229 -10.04 -5.76 -15.03
N VAL A 230 -9.06 -5.08 -14.41
CA VAL A 230 -9.32 -3.98 -13.47
C VAL A 230 -8.81 -2.67 -14.07
N TYR A 231 -9.76 -1.82 -14.48
CA TYR A 231 -9.54 -0.51 -15.08
C TYR A 231 -9.35 0.58 -14.02
N ASP A 232 -8.70 1.68 -14.38
CA ASP A 232 -8.20 2.67 -13.42
C ASP A 232 -9.31 3.47 -12.75
N GLY A 233 -10.35 3.85 -13.48
CA GLY A 233 -11.39 4.69 -12.92
C GLY A 233 -12.38 5.25 -13.91
N THR A 234 -13.23 6.14 -13.40
CA THR A 234 -14.29 6.82 -14.14
C THR A 234 -14.61 8.16 -13.49
N SER A 235 -15.38 9.03 -14.13
CA SER A 235 -15.67 10.38 -13.59
C SER A 235 -17.16 10.62 -13.40
N VAL A 236 -17.52 11.27 -12.31
CA VAL A 236 -18.92 11.68 -12.10
C VAL A 236 -19.38 12.75 -13.10
N SER A 237 -18.43 13.47 -13.72
CA SER A 237 -18.73 14.52 -14.71
C SER A 237 -19.43 13.99 -15.96
N ASP A 238 -19.27 12.72 -16.28
CA ASP A 238 -19.97 12.02 -17.35
C ASP A 238 -20.88 10.89 -16.83
N ASN A 239 -21.34 11.01 -15.58
CA ASN A 239 -22.17 10.01 -14.90
C ASN A 239 -21.51 8.60 -14.87
N CYS A 240 -20.19 8.58 -14.76
CA CYS A 240 -19.35 7.39 -14.72
C CYS A 240 -19.51 6.46 -15.94
N THR A 241 -19.72 7.04 -17.12
CA THR A 241 -20.02 6.26 -18.33
C THR A 241 -18.78 5.95 -19.16
N ARG A 242 -17.72 6.76 -19.04
CA ARG A 242 -16.42 6.47 -19.66
C ARG A 242 -15.44 5.94 -18.63
N LEU A 243 -14.72 4.90 -19.01
CA LEU A 243 -13.69 4.28 -18.19
C LEU A 243 -12.30 4.68 -18.68
N ASP A 244 -11.38 4.91 -17.76
CA ASP A 244 -9.95 4.86 -18.04
C ASP A 244 -9.49 3.41 -18.02
N HIS A 245 -9.13 2.85 -19.18
CA HIS A 245 -8.78 1.44 -19.33
C HIS A 245 -7.33 1.12 -18.94
N THR A 246 -6.61 2.06 -18.34
CA THR A 246 -5.29 1.80 -17.76
C THR A 246 -5.40 0.72 -16.69
N GLN A 247 -4.46 -0.23 -16.68
CA GLN A 247 -4.48 -1.36 -15.75
C GLN A 247 -3.20 -1.35 -14.91
N TRP A 248 -3.37 -1.18 -13.61
CA TRP A 248 -2.29 -1.21 -12.65
C TRP A 248 -2.31 -2.51 -11.85
N SER A 249 -1.14 -3.13 -11.70
CA SER A 249 -1.01 -4.44 -11.06
C SER A 249 -1.50 -4.45 -9.61
N TYR A 250 -1.15 -3.42 -8.84
CA TYR A 250 -1.50 -3.31 -7.42
C TYR A 250 -3.02 -3.18 -7.18
N THR A 251 -3.77 -2.55 -8.09
CA THR A 251 -5.22 -2.45 -8.00
C THR A 251 -5.87 -3.84 -8.14
N ALA A 252 -5.46 -4.61 -9.16
CA ALA A 252 -5.93 -5.98 -9.35
C ALA A 252 -5.51 -6.89 -8.19
N ALA A 253 -4.28 -6.74 -7.69
CA ALA A 253 -3.78 -7.50 -6.55
C ALA A 253 -4.57 -7.21 -5.27
N SER A 254 -4.99 -5.96 -5.05
CA SER A 254 -5.76 -5.56 -3.86
C SER A 254 -7.17 -6.18 -3.87
N PHE A 255 -7.85 -6.16 -5.02
CA PHE A 255 -9.11 -6.90 -5.18
C PHE A 255 -8.92 -8.41 -5.04
N ALA A 256 -7.83 -8.98 -5.59
CA ALA A 256 -7.54 -10.40 -5.43
C ALA A 256 -7.29 -10.78 -3.96
N TYR A 257 -6.60 -9.92 -3.20
CA TYR A 257 -6.30 -10.19 -1.80
C TYR A 257 -7.56 -10.14 -0.92
N GLY A 258 -8.39 -9.09 -1.05
CA GLY A 258 -9.67 -9.02 -0.33
C GLY A 258 -10.59 -10.20 -0.68
N SER A 259 -10.62 -10.60 -1.96
CA SER A 259 -11.36 -11.77 -2.45
C SER A 259 -10.92 -13.07 -1.79
N ALA A 260 -9.61 -13.30 -1.70
CA ALA A 260 -9.05 -14.48 -1.04
C ALA A 260 -9.41 -14.53 0.46
N ILE A 261 -9.44 -13.38 1.13
CA ILE A 261 -9.84 -13.29 2.53
C ILE A 261 -11.31 -13.66 2.72
N LEU A 262 -12.21 -13.10 1.89
CA LEU A 262 -13.64 -13.44 1.96
C LEU A 262 -13.89 -14.92 1.65
N ALA A 263 -13.20 -15.48 0.66
CA ALA A 263 -13.29 -16.91 0.34
C ALA A 263 -12.89 -17.79 1.55
N ASN A 264 -11.87 -17.38 2.32
CA ASN A 264 -11.48 -18.07 3.54
C ASN A 264 -12.54 -17.99 4.66
N ILE A 265 -13.21 -16.83 4.82
CA ILE A 265 -14.32 -16.68 5.78
C ILE A 265 -15.47 -17.64 5.43
N VAL A 266 -15.85 -17.71 4.16
CA VAL A 266 -16.97 -18.54 3.68
C VAL A 266 -16.66 -20.04 3.72
N SER A 267 -15.39 -20.42 3.48
CA SER A 267 -14.97 -21.83 3.48
C SER A 267 -14.79 -22.40 4.90
N SER A 268 -14.88 -21.56 5.93
CA SER A 268 -14.70 -21.99 7.32
C SER A 268 -15.95 -22.75 7.82
N PRO A 269 -15.82 -23.94 8.43
CA PRO A 269 -16.96 -24.80 8.84
C PRO A 269 -17.96 -24.15 9.82
N ASN A 270 -17.58 -23.05 10.47
CA ASN A 270 -18.40 -22.29 11.41
C ASN A 270 -18.85 -20.93 10.85
N GLY A 271 -18.48 -20.60 9.61
CA GLY A 271 -18.88 -19.37 8.93
C GLY A 271 -20.31 -19.51 8.40
N ARG A 272 -21.18 -18.58 8.80
CA ARG A 272 -22.52 -18.43 8.21
C ARG A 272 -22.40 -18.50 6.68
N ILE A 273 -23.18 -19.39 6.08
CA ILE A 273 -23.33 -19.55 4.64
C ILE A 273 -23.69 -18.17 4.07
N LEU A 274 -22.72 -17.47 3.48
CA LEU A 274 -22.99 -16.30 2.66
C LEU A 274 -23.71 -16.76 1.39
N PRO A 275 -24.57 -15.92 0.79
CA PRO A 275 -25.27 -16.27 -0.44
C PRO A 275 -24.28 -16.71 -1.53
N LEU A 276 -24.58 -17.84 -2.18
CA LEU A 276 -23.82 -18.44 -3.28
C LEU A 276 -23.52 -17.48 -4.44
N GLU A 277 -24.24 -16.37 -4.55
CA GLU A 277 -24.04 -15.34 -5.58
C GLU A 277 -22.72 -14.56 -5.40
N ILE A 278 -22.28 -14.33 -4.15
CA ILE A 278 -20.97 -13.72 -3.84
C ILE A 278 -19.82 -14.72 -4.14
N ILE A 279 -20.07 -16.01 -3.90
CA ILE A 279 -19.11 -17.09 -4.18
C ILE A 279 -18.84 -17.19 -5.68
N ALA A 280 -19.87 -17.06 -6.52
CA ALA A 280 -19.76 -17.18 -7.97
C ALA A 280 -19.08 -15.98 -8.65
N SER A 281 -19.15 -14.79 -8.06
CA SER A 281 -18.50 -13.57 -8.62
C SER A 281 -17.03 -13.43 -8.21
N ILE A 282 -16.60 -14.03 -7.09
CA ILE A 282 -15.25 -13.89 -6.53
C ILE A 282 -14.28 -15.00 -7.00
N ILE A 283 -14.79 -16.18 -7.37
CA ILE A 283 -13.97 -17.39 -7.60
C ILE A 283 -13.32 -17.55 -9.00
N PRO A 284 -13.61 -16.80 -10.08
CA PRO A 284 -12.85 -16.99 -11.32
C PRO A 284 -11.68 -16.00 -11.39
N LEU A 285 -10.77 -16.01 -10.42
CA LEU A 285 -9.40 -15.60 -10.72
C LEU A 285 -8.70 -16.82 -11.32
N PRO A 286 -8.52 -16.92 -12.65
CA PRO A 286 -7.57 -17.87 -13.19
C PRO A 286 -6.20 -17.50 -12.62
N VAL A 287 -5.69 -18.32 -11.71
CA VAL A 287 -4.27 -18.32 -11.35
C VAL A 287 -3.53 -18.76 -12.61
N SER A 288 -3.20 -17.82 -13.49
CA SER A 288 -2.35 -18.08 -14.65
C SER A 288 -0.91 -18.29 -14.15
N PRO A 289 -0.24 -19.39 -14.52
CA PRO A 289 1.13 -19.68 -14.07
C PRO A 289 2.17 -19.08 -15.04
N PRO A 290 3.44 -19.00 -14.62
CA PRO A 290 3.94 -18.10 -13.57
C PRO A 290 4.16 -16.69 -14.12
N PHE A 291 4.06 -15.67 -13.27
CA PHE A 291 4.60 -14.34 -13.55
C PHE A 291 6.13 -14.44 -13.67
N SER A 292 6.66 -14.76 -14.85
CA SER A 292 8.10 -14.84 -15.11
C SER A 292 8.80 -13.47 -15.10
N SER A 293 8.02 -12.38 -15.05
CA SER A 293 8.43 -11.05 -14.59
C SER A 293 7.17 -10.22 -14.44
N LEU A 294 6.96 -9.56 -13.30
CA LEU A 294 5.98 -8.49 -13.22
C LEU A 294 6.51 -7.35 -14.10
N ARG A 295 5.94 -7.17 -15.29
CA ARG A 295 6.21 -5.99 -16.11
C ARG A 295 5.23 -4.90 -15.69
N GLN A 296 5.73 -3.94 -14.94
CA GLN A 296 5.03 -2.67 -14.81
C GLN A 296 5.27 -1.91 -16.11
N THR A 297 4.20 -1.69 -16.88
CA THR A 297 4.26 -0.76 -18.01
C THR A 297 4.47 0.62 -17.42
N THR A 298 5.70 1.12 -17.55
CA THR A 298 6.10 2.53 -17.37
C THR A 298 6.05 3.05 -15.92
N LEU A 299 7.14 2.81 -15.18
CA LEU A 299 7.47 3.53 -13.93
C LEU A 299 7.67 5.05 -14.15
N THR A 300 7.68 5.52 -15.39
CA THR A 300 8.07 6.88 -15.76
C THR A 300 6.92 7.90 -15.84
N HIS A 301 5.65 7.51 -15.70
CA HIS A 301 4.51 8.45 -15.78
C HIS A 301 3.80 8.74 -14.46
N ILE A 302 4.17 8.06 -13.37
CA ILE A 302 3.59 8.31 -12.04
C ILE A 302 4.11 9.63 -11.43
N LEU A 303 5.28 10.12 -11.87
CA LEU A 303 5.87 11.36 -11.35
C LEU A 303 5.44 12.65 -12.10
N ASP A 304 4.73 12.53 -13.23
CA ASP A 304 4.46 13.68 -14.12
C ASP A 304 2.98 14.07 -14.23
N SER A 305 2.10 13.50 -13.40
CA SER A 305 0.66 13.79 -13.44
C SER A 305 -0.03 14.06 -12.09
N ARG A 306 0.73 14.32 -11.02
CA ARG A 306 0.20 14.81 -9.73
C ARG A 306 0.88 16.11 -9.32
#